data_AF-A0A1F0CFG0-F1
#
_entry.id   AF-A0A1F0CFG0-F1
#
_cell.length_a   1.000
_cell.length_b   1.000
_cell.length_c   1.000
_cell.angle_alpha   90.00
_cell.angle_beta   90.00
_cell.angle_gamma   90.00
#
_symmetry.space_group_name_H-M   'P 1'
#
loop_
_entity.id
_entity.type
_entity.pdbx_description
1 polymer ?
#
loop_
_entity_poly.entity_id
_entity_poly.type
_entity_poly.pdbx_seq_one_letter_code
_entity_poly.pdbx_strand_id
1 'polypeptide(L)'
;MAQIKLTPEELRSSAQKYTAGSQQVTEVLNLLTQEQAVIDENWDGSTFDSFEAQFNELSPKITEFAQLLEDINQQLLKVADIIEQTDADIASQISG
;
A
#
# COMPACT_ATOMS: atom_id res chain seq x y z
N MET A 1 -2.13 -19.01 19.04
CA MET A 1 -2.64 -18.13 17.96
C MET A 1 -2.53 -16.71 18.47
N ALA A 2 -2.06 -15.76 17.66
CA ALA A 2 -2.05 -14.36 18.08
C ALA A 2 -3.50 -13.94 18.37
N GLN A 3 -3.75 -13.35 19.55
CA GLN A 3 -5.08 -12.90 19.93
C GLN A 3 -5.34 -11.58 19.20
N ILE A 4 -5.92 -11.67 18.01
CA ILE A 4 -6.37 -10.51 17.25
C ILE A 4 -7.53 -9.89 18.03
N LYS A 5 -7.35 -8.62 18.45
CA LYS A 5 -8.35 -7.87 19.23
C LYS A 5 -9.33 -7.11 18.34
N LEU A 6 -9.08 -7.06 17.04
CA LEU A 6 -9.89 -6.34 16.07
C LEU A 6 -10.96 -7.26 15.47
N THR A 7 -12.13 -6.70 15.18
CA THR A 7 -13.19 -7.43 14.45
C THR A 7 -12.84 -7.56 12.95
N PRO A 8 -13.47 -8.49 12.21
CA PRO A 8 -13.33 -8.57 10.76
C PRO A 8 -13.58 -7.23 10.04
N GLU A 9 -14.57 -6.45 10.49
CA GLU A 9 -14.89 -5.14 9.92
C GLU A 9 -13.79 -4.11 10.20
N GLU A 10 -13.21 -4.09 11.40
CA GLU A 10 -12.10 -3.21 11.74
C GLU A 10 -10.84 -3.54 10.92
N LEU A 11 -10.60 -4.83 10.65
CA LEU A 11 -9.51 -5.28 9.77
C LEU A 11 -9.74 -4.83 8.33
N ARG A 12 -10.95 -5.01 7.79
CA ARG A 12 -11.33 -4.55 6.44
C ARG A 12 -11.24 -3.04 6.30
N SER A 13 -11.69 -2.28 7.31
CA SER A 13 -11.54 -0.82 7.37
C SER A 13 -10.07 -0.39 7.39
N SER A 14 -9.23 -1.10 8.13
CA SER A 14 -7.79 -0.84 8.15
C SER A 14 -7.15 -1.16 6.79
N ALA A 15 -7.52 -2.28 6.16
CA ALA A 15 -7.05 -2.70 4.84
C ALA A 15 -7.34 -1.63 3.77
N GLN A 16 -8.54 -1.03 3.80
CA GLN A 16 -8.89 0.08 2.91
C GLN A 16 -7.98 1.30 3.07
N LYS A 17 -7.48 1.61 4.27
CA LYS A 17 -6.53 2.71 4.48
C LYS A 17 -5.17 2.39 3.85
N TYR A 18 -4.74 1.13 3.90
CA TYR A 18 -3.50 0.70 3.27
C TYR A 18 -3.56 0.78 1.74
N THR A 19 -4.66 0.31 1.11
CA THR A 19 -4.80 0.44 -0.36
C THR A 19 -4.93 1.91 -0.80
N ALA A 20 -5.64 2.76 -0.04
CA ALA A 20 -5.72 4.19 -0.32
C ALA A 20 -4.34 4.86 -0.21
N GLY A 21 -3.54 4.50 0.79
CA GLY A 21 -2.16 4.96 0.93
C GLY A 21 -1.26 4.51 -0.23
N SER A 22 -1.39 3.26 -0.68
CA SER A 22 -0.66 2.72 -1.84
C SER A 22 -0.95 3.53 -3.11
N GLN A 23 -2.23 3.83 -3.36
CA GLN A 23 -2.67 4.63 -4.50
C GLN A 23 -2.11 6.05 -4.44
N GLN A 24 -2.18 6.70 -3.27
CA GLN A 24 -1.63 8.05 -3.09
C GLN A 24 -0.11 8.10 -3.30
N VAL A 25 0.63 7.12 -2.78
CA VAL A 25 2.09 7.03 -2.98
C VAL A 25 2.41 6.88 -4.47
N THR A 26 1.68 6.01 -5.17
CA THR A 26 1.85 5.77 -6.61
C THR A 26 1.52 7.02 -7.43
N GLU A 27 0.46 7.74 -7.07
CA GLU A 27 0.05 8.98 -7.74
C GLU A 27 1.12 10.08 -7.57
N VAL A 28 1.63 10.27 -6.35
CA VAL A 28 2.72 11.24 -6.08
C VAL A 28 3.98 10.87 -6.85
N LEU A 29 4.37 9.60 -6.87
CA LEU A 29 5.54 9.14 -7.62
C LEU A 29 5.38 9.43 -9.13
N ASN A 30 4.21 9.11 -9.70
CA ASN A 30 3.94 9.34 -11.11
C ASN A 30 3.95 10.83 -11.47
N LEU A 31 3.34 11.67 -10.63
CA LEU A 31 3.33 13.12 -10.81
C LEU A 31 4.75 13.67 -10.83
N LEU A 32 5.57 13.32 -9.82
CA LEU A 32 6.93 13.84 -9.71
C LEU A 32 7.86 13.29 -10.82
N THR A 33 7.62 12.07 -11.30
CA THR A 33 8.34 11.52 -12.45
C THR A 33 8.06 12.32 -13.72
N GLN A 34 6.81 12.75 -13.93
CA GLN A 34 6.47 13.61 -15.07
C GLN A 34 7.10 14.99 -14.94
N GLU A 35 7.05 15.60 -13.75
CA GLU A 35 7.68 16.90 -13.50
C GLU A 35 9.20 16.85 -13.69
N GLN A 36 9.86 15.75 -13.32
CA GLN A 36 11.28 15.56 -13.62
C GLN A 36 11.58 15.58 -15.12
N ALA A 37 10.77 14.89 -15.94
CA ALA A 37 10.96 14.90 -17.39
C ALA A 37 10.78 16.32 -17.96
N VAL A 38 9.81 17.09 -17.45
CA VAL A 38 9.64 18.49 -17.83
C VAL A 38 10.87 19.32 -17.46
N ILE A 39 11.44 19.14 -16.26
CA ILE A 39 12.64 19.87 -15.85
C ILE A 39 13.83 19.50 -16.73
N ASP A 40 14.06 18.21 -16.98
CA ASP A 40 15.16 17.71 -17.82
C ASP A 40 15.09 18.29 -19.25
N GLU A 41 13.89 18.31 -19.86
CA GLU A 41 13.68 18.88 -21.20
C GLU A 41 13.89 20.40 -21.28
N ASN A 42 13.67 21.12 -20.17
CA ASN A 42 13.65 22.60 -20.16
C ASN A 42 14.87 23.21 -19.46
N TRP A 43 15.75 22.39 -18.88
CA TRP A 43 16.92 22.85 -18.14
C TRP A 43 18.20 22.57 -18.93
N ASP A 44 18.77 23.61 -19.55
CA ASP A 44 20.05 23.51 -20.25
C ASP A 44 21.22 23.50 -19.23
N GLY A 45 21.71 22.31 -18.86
CA GLY A 45 22.95 22.13 -18.08
C GLY A 45 22.86 21.12 -16.92
N SER A 46 24.02 20.73 -16.39
CA SER A 46 24.18 19.62 -15.44
C SER A 46 23.79 19.90 -13.98
N THR A 47 23.05 20.99 -13.73
CA THR A 47 22.73 21.44 -12.36
C THR A 47 21.73 20.50 -11.68
N PHE A 48 20.92 19.79 -12.47
CA PHE A 48 19.86 18.91 -11.99
C PHE A 48 20.26 17.43 -11.89
N ASP A 49 21.37 17.02 -12.52
CA ASP A 49 21.84 15.62 -12.61
C ASP A 49 21.93 14.92 -11.24
N SER A 50 22.39 15.64 -10.20
CA SER A 50 22.50 15.07 -8.85
C SER A 50 21.13 14.78 -8.22
N PHE A 51 20.14 15.66 -8.45
CA PHE A 51 18.78 15.43 -7.98
C PHE A 51 18.08 14.36 -8.80
N GLU A 52 18.35 14.31 -10.11
CA GLU A 52 17.84 13.28 -10.99
C GLU A 52 18.33 11.89 -10.59
N ALA A 53 19.64 11.74 -10.35
CA ALA A 53 20.23 10.50 -9.89
C ALA A 53 19.61 10.03 -8.55
N GLN A 54 19.44 10.94 -7.60
CA GLN A 54 18.80 10.63 -6.30
C GLN A 54 17.34 10.20 -6.47
N PHE A 55 16.57 10.88 -7.33
CA PHE A 55 15.18 10.51 -7.57
C PHE A 55 15.08 9.13 -8.23
N ASN A 56 15.92 8.86 -9.23
CA ASN A 56 15.98 7.58 -9.92
C ASN A 56 16.42 6.44 -8.97
N GLU A 57 17.30 6.71 -8.00
CA GLU A 57 17.69 5.74 -6.98
C GLU A 57 16.55 5.45 -5.98
N LEU A 58 15.78 6.47 -5.60
CA LEU A 58 14.72 6.35 -4.61
C LEU A 58 13.39 5.84 -5.18
N SER A 59 13.10 6.10 -6.45
CA SER A 59 11.84 5.71 -7.10
C SER A 59 11.47 4.23 -6.92
N PRO A 60 12.40 3.27 -7.13
CA PRO A 60 12.11 1.86 -6.88
C PRO A 60 11.70 1.56 -5.44
N LYS A 61 12.30 2.21 -4.45
CA LYS A 61 11.95 2.03 -3.03
C LYS A 61 10.55 2.55 -2.71
N ILE A 62 10.14 3.64 -3.37
CA ILE A 62 8.78 4.18 -3.23
C ILE A 62 7.77 3.24 -3.88
N THR A 63 8.10 2.65 -5.04
CA THR A 63 7.28 1.60 -5.66
C THR A 63 7.18 0.36 -4.77
N GLU A 64 8.28 -0.11 -4.19
CA GLU A 64 8.29 -1.23 -3.23
C GLU A 64 7.44 -0.92 -2.00
N PHE A 65 7.48 0.32 -1.50
CA PHE A 65 6.63 0.75 -0.39
C PHE A 65 5.15 0.72 -0.76
N ALA A 66 4.76 1.21 -1.94
CA ALA A 66 3.38 1.12 -2.42
C ALA A 66 2.91 -0.34 -2.54
N GLN A 67 3.78 -1.24 -3.02
CA GLN A 67 3.49 -2.67 -3.08
C GLN A 67 3.33 -3.29 -1.68
N LEU A 68 4.19 -2.93 -0.73
CA LEU A 68 4.07 -3.39 0.65
C LEU A 68 2.74 -2.99 1.28
N LEU A 69 2.25 -1.77 1.02
CA LEU A 69 0.94 -1.34 1.50
C LEU A 69 -0.20 -2.21 0.93
N GLU A 70 -0.13 -2.56 -0.36
CA GLU A 70 -1.11 -3.47 -0.97
C GLU A 70 -1.00 -4.89 -0.40
N ASP A 71 0.22 -5.39 -0.16
CA ASP A 71 0.43 -6.69 0.47
C ASP A 71 -0.16 -6.74 1.89
N ILE A 72 -0.05 -5.65 2.66
CA ILE A 72 -0.68 -5.53 3.97
C ILE A 72 -2.21 -5.52 3.83
N ASN A 73 -2.77 -4.80 2.87
CA ASN A 73 -4.21 -4.83 2.57
C ASN A 73 -4.68 -6.27 2.33
N GLN A 74 -4.01 -7.02 1.44
CA GLN A 74 -4.37 -8.41 1.13
C GLN A 74 -4.27 -9.33 2.35
N GLN A 75 -3.26 -9.14 3.21
CA GLN A 75 -3.13 -9.92 4.44
C GLN A 75 -4.26 -9.61 5.44
N LEU A 76 -4.63 -8.34 5.62
CA LEU A 76 -5.70 -7.95 6.53
C LEU A 76 -7.07 -8.48 6.07
N LEU A 77 -7.35 -8.46 4.77
CA LEU A 77 -8.57 -9.04 4.21
C LEU A 77 -8.63 -10.55 4.45
N LYS A 78 -7.55 -11.28 4.16
CA LYS A 78 -7.47 -12.73 4.41
C LYS A 78 -7.71 -13.07 5.89
N VAL A 79 -7.13 -12.29 6.79
CA VAL A 79 -7.31 -12.50 8.23
C VAL A 79 -8.76 -12.22 8.65
N ALA A 80 -9.38 -11.18 8.11
CA ALA A 80 -10.80 -10.88 8.37
C ALA A 80 -11.71 -12.03 7.92
N ASP A 81 -11.48 -12.57 6.73
CA ASP A 81 -12.26 -13.68 6.17
C ASP A 81 -12.09 -14.97 7.00
N ILE A 82 -10.87 -15.25 7.48
CA ILE A 82 -10.61 -16.41 8.36
C ILE A 82 -11.38 -16.28 9.69
N ILE A 83 -11.41 -15.09 10.29
CA ILE A 83 -12.12 -14.86 11.55
C ILE A 83 -13.63 -15.01 11.33
N GLU A 84 -14.18 -14.36 10.31
CA GLU A 84 -15.61 -14.42 9.99
C GLU A 84 -16.08 -15.85 9.70
N GLN A 85 -15.29 -16.63 8.94
CA GLN A 85 -15.60 -18.03 8.68
C GLN A 85 -15.53 -18.88 9.96
N THR A 86 -14.52 -18.66 10.80
CA THR A 86 -14.37 -19.37 12.07
C THR A 86 -15.56 -19.11 12.99
N ASP A 87 -16.01 -17.86 13.08
CA ASP A 87 -17.16 -17.48 13.88
C ASP A 87 -18.47 -18.09 13.35
N ALA A 88 -18.66 -18.12 12.03
CA ALA A 88 -19.82 -18.76 11.41
C ALA A 88 -19.84 -20.28 11.64
N ASP A 89 -18.69 -20.95 11.52
CA ASP A 89 -18.56 -22.38 11.76
C ASP A 89 -18.90 -22.72 13.22
N ILE A 90 -18.38 -21.96 14.18
CA ILE A 90 -18.68 -22.13 15.61
C ILE A 90 -20.19 -21.93 15.86
N ALA A 91 -20.79 -20.88 15.31
CA ALA A 91 -22.21 -20.61 15.48
C ALA A 91 -23.08 -21.76 14.94
N SER A 92 -22.71 -22.35 13.80
CA SER A 92 -23.42 -23.50 13.20
C SER A 92 -23.34 -24.77 14.06
N GLN A 93 -22.21 -25.00 14.75
CA GLN A 93 -22.02 -26.18 15.61
C GLN A 93 -22.72 -26.05 16.97
N ILE A 94 -22.91 -24.83 17.47
CA ILE A 94 -23.57 -24.59 18.77
C ILE A 94 -25.09 -24.53 18.61
N SER A 95 -25.59 -24.15 17.43
CA SER A 95 -27.03 -24.05 17.14
C SER A 95 -27.66 -25.33 16.56
N GLY A 96 -26.86 -26.37 16.29
CA GLY A 96 -27.31 -27.71 15.91
C GLY A 96 -27.32 -28.67 17.09
#